data_AF-A0AAW3UN15-F1
#
_entry.id   AF-A0AAW3UN15-F1
#
_cell.length_a   1.000
_cell.length_b   1.000
_cell.length_c   1.000
_cell.angle_alpha   90.00
_cell.angle_beta   90.00
_cell.angle_gamma   90.00
#
_symmetry.space_group_name_H-M   'P 1'
#
loop_
_entity.id
_entity.type
_entity.pdbx_description
1 polymer ?
#
loop_
_entity_poly.entity_id
_entity_poly.type
_entity_poly.pdbx_seq_one_letter_code
_entity_poly.pdbx_strand_id
1 'polypeptide(L)' 'MNANANNSEDLRAFVQTSEQAGEYVWVITLVDFGAKKVKRSLVSDDRFAMRAAAQDAGEAYLKGLAADR' A
#
# COMPACT_ATOMS: atom_id res chain seq x y z
N MET A 1 11.87 -29.84 7.79
CA MET A 1 12.19 -28.69 6.92
C MET A 1 11.32 -27.53 7.36
N ASN A 2 11.89 -26.56 8.08
CA ASN A 2 11.16 -25.40 8.60
C ASN A 2 11.17 -24.30 7.54
N ALA A 3 10.16 -24.27 6.68
CA ALA A 3 9.97 -23.23 5.67
C ALA A 3 9.29 -22.02 6.30
N ASN A 4 10.02 -21.18 7.03
CA ASN A 4 9.46 -19.91 7.56
C ASN A 4 10.43 -18.71 7.54
N ALA A 5 11.60 -18.82 6.88
CA ALA A 5 12.60 -17.76 6.92
C ALA A 5 12.64 -16.82 5.69
N ASN A 6 12.00 -17.16 4.57
CA ASN A 6 12.20 -16.40 3.30
C ASN A 6 10.96 -15.66 2.77
N ASN A 7 9.81 -15.70 3.46
CA ASN A 7 8.56 -15.13 2.93
C ASN A 7 8.48 -13.59 2.94
N SER A 8 9.47 -12.88 3.50
CA SER A 8 9.40 -11.42 3.63
C SER A 8 9.96 -10.66 2.43
N GLU A 9 10.85 -11.25 1.62
CA GLU A 9 11.42 -10.57 0.45
C GLU A 9 10.40 -10.47 -0.71
N ASP A 10 9.52 -11.47 -0.83
CA ASP A 10 8.47 -11.50 -1.85
C ASP A 10 7.24 -10.67 -1.48
N LEU A 11 7.15 -10.19 -0.22
CA LEU A 11 6.05 -9.36 0.25
C LEU A 11 6.42 -7.90 0.17
N ARG A 12 5.73 -7.15 -0.69
CA ARG A 12 5.93 -5.71 -0.82
C ARG A 12 4.62 -4.97 -0.79
N ALA A 13 4.58 -3.94 0.04
CA ALA A 13 3.53 -2.94 0.01
C ALA A 13 3.99 -1.73 -0.81
N PHE A 14 3.07 -1.14 -1.56
CA PHE A 14 3.32 0.10 -2.29
C PHE A 14 2.06 0.97 -2.33
N VAL A 15 2.28 2.26 -2.49
CA VAL A 15 1.24 3.28 -2.59
C VAL A 15 1.02 3.60 -4.06
N GLN A 16 -0.24 3.66 -4.47
CA GLN A 16 -0.67 4.21 -5.74
C GLN A 16 -1.67 5.32 -5.47
N THR A 17 -1.75 6.27 -6.39
CA THR A 17 -2.77 7.32 -6.37
C THR A 17 -3.73 7.13 -7.52
N SER A 18 -5.02 7.29 -7.24
CA SER A 18 -6.09 7.19 -8.23
C SER A 18 -6.97 8.42 -8.17
N GLU A 19 -7.40 8.90 -9.32
CA GLU A 19 -8.38 9.98 -9.39
C GLU A 19 -9.79 9.41 -9.22
N GLN A 20 -10.57 10.00 -8.33
CA GLN A 20 -11.95 9.64 -8.06
C GLN A 20 -12.79 10.92 -7.99
N ALA A 21 -13.69 11.09 -8.96
CA ALA A 21 -14.64 12.21 -9.01
C ALA A 21 -13.98 13.61 -8.96
N GLY A 22 -12.82 13.79 -9.59
CA GLY A 22 -12.08 15.06 -9.63
C GLY A 22 -11.20 15.32 -8.41
N GLU A 23 -11.15 14.38 -7.46
CA GLU A 23 -10.21 14.36 -6.34
C GLU A 23 -9.30 13.14 -6.45
N TYR A 24 -8.34 13.00 -5.55
CA TYR A 24 -7.39 11.89 -5.50
C TYR A 24 -7.55 11.10 -4.22
N VAL A 25 -7.44 9.79 -4.32
CA VAL A 25 -7.33 8.86 -3.20
C VAL A 25 -6.00 8.12 -3.29
N TRP A 26 -5.48 7.67 -2.15
CA TRP A 26 -4.40 6.70 -2.15
C TRP A 26 -4.94 5.27 -2.04
N VAL A 27 -4.23 4.34 -2.66
CA VAL A 27 -4.47 2.90 -2.59
C VAL A 27 -3.17 2.24 -2.19
N ILE A 28 -3.18 1.52 -1.06
CA ILE A 28 -2.03 0.75 -0.60
C ILE A 28 -2.29 -0.71 -0.86
N THR A 29 -1.43 -1.33 -1.67
CA THR A 29 -1.56 -2.75 -2.02
C THR A 29 -0.39 -3.54 -1.45
N LEU A 30 -0.68 -4.60 -0.70
CA LEU A 30 0.30 -5.61 -0.31
C LEU A 30 0.26 -6.77 -1.31
N VAL A 31 1.36 -6.95 -2.03
CA VAL A 31 1.52 -8.01 -3.03
C VAL A 31 2.52 -9.04 -2.52
N ASP A 32 2.16 -10.30 -2.71
CA ASP A 32 3.06 -11.45 -2.61
C ASP A 32 3.49 -11.83 -4.04
N PHE A 33 4.72 -11.46 -4.38
CA PHE A 33 5.29 -11.69 -5.69
C PHE A 33 5.65 -13.16 -5.93
N GLY A 34 6.05 -13.89 -4.89
CA GLY A 34 6.31 -15.32 -4.97
C GLY A 34 5.06 -16.11 -5.32
N ALA A 35 3.93 -15.78 -4.69
CA ALA A 35 2.63 -16.38 -4.99
C ALA A 35 1.89 -15.73 -6.17
N LYS A 36 2.39 -14.60 -6.69
CA LYS A 36 1.75 -13.76 -7.72
C LYS A 36 0.32 -13.35 -7.34
N LYS A 37 0.12 -12.93 -6.08
CA LYS A 37 -1.20 -12.59 -5.53
C LYS A 37 -1.19 -11.26 -4.80
N VAL A 38 -2.27 -10.52 -4.93
CA VAL A 38 -2.58 -9.41 -4.01
C VAL A 38 -3.10 -10.02 -2.71
N LYS A 39 -2.46 -9.73 -1.58
CA LYS A 39 -2.88 -10.20 -0.26
C LYS A 39 -3.88 -9.25 0.40
N ARG A 40 -3.68 -7.94 0.22
CA ARG A 40 -4.52 -6.91 0.83
C ARG A 40 -4.47 -5.64 -0.02
N SER A 41 -5.59 -4.93 -0.08
CA SER A 41 -5.67 -3.58 -0.61
C SER A 41 -6.43 -2.71 0.38
N LEU A 42 -5.96 -1.48 0.57
CA LEU A 42 -6.58 -0.45 1.41
C LEU A 42 -6.74 0.80 0.55
N VAL A 43 -7.88 1.47 0.66
CA VAL A 43 -8.17 2.73 -0.03
C VAL A 43 -8.40 3.78 1.04
N SER A 44 -7.93 5.01 0.81
CA SER A 44 -8.20 6.12 1.72
C SER A 44 -9.68 6.46 1.76
N ASP A 45 -10.21 6.67 2.97
CA ASP A 45 -11.52 7.31 3.14
C ASP A 45 -11.43 8.80 2.82
N ASP A 46 -10.28 9.41 3.13
CA ASP A 46 -9.97 10.80 2.77
C ASP A 46 -9.77 10.97 1.27
N ARG A 47 -10.16 12.13 0.78
CA ARG A 47 -9.94 12.58 -0.60
C ARG A 47 -9.08 13.83 -0.60
N PHE A 48 -8.21 13.92 -1.59
CA PHE A 48 -7.19 14.95 -1.69
C PHE A 48 -7.38 15.74 -2.99
N ALA A 49 -7.32 17.07 -2.92
CA ALA A 49 -7.42 17.91 -4.11
C ALA A 49 -6.23 17.72 -5.08
N MET A 50 -5.10 17.20 -4.60
CA MET A 50 -3.88 17.03 -5.39
C MET A 50 -3.36 15.60 -5.29
N ARG A 51 -2.93 15.06 -6.43
CA ARG A 51 -2.32 13.73 -6.51
C ARG A 51 -1.11 13.59 -5.59
N ALA A 52 -0.26 14.61 -5.53
CA ALA A 52 0.93 14.62 -4.66
C ALA A 52 0.53 14.48 -3.19
N ALA A 53 -0.50 15.22 -2.75
CA ALA A 53 -0.99 15.12 -1.37
C ALA A 53 -1.52 13.73 -1.03
N ALA A 54 -2.24 13.08 -1.96
CA ALA A 54 -2.66 11.69 -1.77
C ALA A 54 -1.46 10.74 -1.66
N GLN A 55 -0.44 10.92 -2.51
CA GLN A 55 0.77 10.10 -2.48
C GLN A 55 1.50 10.24 -1.14
N ASP A 56 1.76 11.47 -0.71
CA ASP A 56 2.48 11.76 0.53
C ASP A 56 1.72 11.20 1.75
N ALA A 57 0.39 11.38 1.79
CA ALA A 57 -0.45 10.82 2.84
C ALA A 57 -0.45 9.29 2.86
N GLY A 58 -0.52 8.65 1.69
CA GLY A 58 -0.45 7.20 1.57
C GLY A 58 0.92 6.63 1.97
N GLU A 59 2.02 7.33 1.64
CA GLU A 59 3.38 6.94 2.06
C GLU A 59 3.58 7.09 3.56
N ALA A 60 3.08 8.18 4.15
CA ALA A 60 3.08 8.38 5.59
C ALA A 60 2.29 7.28 6.31
N TYR A 61 1.10 6.93 5.80
CA TYR A 61 0.29 5.85 6.35
C TYR A 61 1.00 4.48 6.22
N LEU A 62 1.57 4.17 5.06
CA LEU A 62 2.31 2.94 4.83
C LEU A 62 3.51 2.82 5.78
N LYS A 63 4.25 3.92 5.99
CA LYS A 63 5.37 3.97 6.94
C LYS A 63 4.90 3.74 8.37
N GLY A 64 3.75 4.30 8.76
CA GLY A 64 3.12 4.05 10.06
C GLY A 64 2.79 2.57 10.27
N LEU A 65 2.20 1.91 9.26
CA LEU A 65 1.91 0.47 9.32
C LEU A 65 3.17 -0.40 9.45
N ALA A 66 4.28 0.01 8.83
CA ALA A 66 5.55 -0.71 8.92
C ALA A 66 6.19 -0.58 10.30
N ALA A 67 5.96 0.54 11.00
CA ALA A 67 6.47 0.78 12.35
C ALA A 67 5.64 0.09 13.46
N ASP A 68 4.39 -0.27 13.17
CA ASP A 68 3.49 -0.99 14.08
C ASP A 68 3.73 -2.52 14.10
N ARG A 69 4.75 -3.00 13.39
CA ARG A 69 5.07 -4.42 13.20
C ARG A 69 6.29 -4.86 13.99
#